data_AF-A0A969PAE9-F1
#
_entry.id   AF-A0A969PAE9-F1
#
_cell.length_a   1.000
_cell.length_b   1.000
_cell.length_c   1.000
_cell.angle_alpha   90.00
_cell.angle_beta   90.00
_cell.angle_gamma   90.00
#
_symmetry.space_group_name_H-M   'P 1'
#
loop_
_entity.id
_entity.type
_entity.pdbx_description
1 polymer ?
#
loop_
_entity_poly.entity_id
_entity_poly.type
_entity_poly.pdbx_seq_one_letter_code
_entity_poly.pdbx_strand_id
1 'polypeptide(L)'
;MPKPNASPSSAETRSPDLGALGENLVAEWLQRQGWIILQRRWRCRWGELDLVIGQPAADSARLLSLAFVEVKTRSRGNWDEDGALAISAQKQAKLWKAAQLFLLHHPAIAHLPCQFDVALVRCERPGHRVSSPTNMGAAPVKAEDGTTAIAAGYRLTLHDYIQAAFTQ
;
A
#
# COMPACT_ATOMS: atom_id res chain seq x y z
N MET A 1 7.65 18.57 -55.53
CA MET A 1 7.11 18.72 -54.16
C MET A 1 6.68 17.37 -53.62
N PRO A 2 7.31 16.84 -52.55
CA PRO A 2 6.71 15.85 -51.66
C PRO A 2 6.17 16.52 -50.38
N LYS A 3 5.10 15.92 -49.84
CA LYS A 3 4.26 16.34 -48.71
C LYS A 3 4.90 16.02 -47.33
N PRO A 4 4.35 16.54 -46.22
CA PRO A 4 5.11 17.05 -45.08
C PRO A 4 5.44 16.01 -44.00
N ASN A 5 6.38 16.45 -43.16
CA ASN A 5 6.93 15.89 -41.94
C ASN A 5 5.90 15.14 -41.06
N ALA A 6 6.24 13.92 -40.66
CA ALA A 6 5.53 13.19 -39.61
C ALA A 6 5.75 13.90 -38.27
N SER A 7 4.66 14.32 -37.62
CA SER A 7 4.66 14.83 -36.25
C SER A 7 5.16 13.76 -35.27
N PRO A 8 5.86 14.11 -34.18
CA PRO A 8 6.24 13.14 -33.17
C PRO A 8 4.97 12.63 -32.46
N SER A 9 4.89 11.31 -32.36
CA SER A 9 3.86 10.56 -31.63
C SER A 9 3.76 11.07 -30.20
N SER A 10 2.55 11.45 -29.80
CA SER A 10 2.14 11.79 -28.44
C SER A 10 2.58 10.68 -27.47
N ALA A 11 3.50 11.00 -26.56
CA ALA A 11 3.82 10.15 -25.42
C ALA A 11 2.52 9.83 -24.67
N GLU A 12 2.05 8.59 -24.76
CA GLU A 12 0.91 8.10 -24.02
C GLU A 12 1.19 8.25 -22.53
N THR A 13 0.59 9.25 -21.89
CA THR A 13 0.67 9.45 -20.45
C THR A 13 -0.04 8.28 -19.76
N ARG A 14 0.71 7.22 -19.48
CA ARG A 14 0.22 6.04 -18.78
C ARG A 14 -0.30 6.50 -17.41
N SER A 15 -1.59 6.27 -17.15
CA SER A 15 -2.21 6.64 -15.87
C SER A 15 -1.40 6.04 -14.71
N PRO A 16 -1.14 6.79 -13.62
CA PRO A 16 -0.35 6.31 -12.51
C PRO A 16 -1.03 5.12 -11.82
N ASP A 17 -0.23 4.15 -11.38
CA ASP A 17 -0.70 3.00 -10.60
C ASP A 17 -1.02 3.44 -9.17
N LEU A 18 -2.30 3.72 -8.92
CA LEU A 18 -2.77 4.17 -7.61
C LEU A 18 -2.55 3.12 -6.52
N GLY A 19 -2.56 1.82 -6.86
CA GLY A 19 -2.29 0.74 -5.92
C GLY A 19 -0.86 0.83 -5.40
N ALA A 20 0.11 0.96 -6.30
CA ALA A 20 1.51 1.12 -5.93
C ALA A 20 1.78 2.39 -5.10
N LEU A 21 1.08 3.49 -5.40
CA LEU A 21 1.19 4.73 -4.61
C LEU A 21 0.66 4.54 -3.18
N GLY A 22 -0.47 3.85 -3.01
CA GLY A 22 -0.99 3.57 -1.68
C GLY A 22 -0.10 2.60 -0.90
N GLU A 23 0.44 1.57 -1.56
CA GLU A 23 1.38 0.64 -0.94
C GLU A 23 2.66 1.36 -0.47
N ASN A 24 3.19 2.32 -1.24
CA ASN A 24 4.30 3.19 -0.81
C ASN A 24 3.93 3.97 0.46
N LEU A 25 2.76 4.60 0.49
CA LEU A 25 2.29 5.38 1.65
C LEU A 25 2.24 4.51 2.92
N VAL A 26 1.67 3.32 2.81
CA VAL A 26 1.52 2.38 3.92
C VAL A 26 2.88 1.87 4.39
N ALA A 27 3.78 1.51 3.47
CA ALA A 27 5.13 1.06 3.82
C ALA A 27 5.91 2.14 4.59
N GLU A 28 5.88 3.38 4.11
CA GLU A 28 6.54 4.51 4.78
C GLU A 28 5.94 4.80 6.16
N TRP A 29 4.61 4.72 6.28
CA TRP A 29 3.94 4.87 7.57
C TRP A 29 4.35 3.76 8.55
N LEU A 30 4.33 2.49 8.13
CA LEU A 30 4.73 1.34 8.94
C LEU A 30 6.17 1.46 9.41
N GLN A 31 7.09 1.89 8.54
CA GLN A 31 8.48 2.16 8.93
C GLN A 31 8.59 3.23 10.01
N ARG A 32 7.80 4.32 9.91
CA ARG A 32 7.73 5.34 10.97
C ARG A 32 7.13 4.83 12.27
N GLN A 33 6.26 3.82 12.21
CA GLN A 33 5.74 3.10 13.38
C GLN A 33 6.73 2.06 13.93
N GLY A 34 7.94 1.95 13.36
CA GLY A 34 8.98 1.03 13.83
C GLY A 34 8.88 -0.39 13.27
N TRP A 35 7.96 -0.66 12.34
CA TRP A 35 7.92 -1.96 11.66
C TRP A 35 9.01 -2.07 10.60
N ILE A 36 9.52 -3.28 10.40
CA ILE A 36 10.50 -3.58 9.36
C ILE A 36 9.76 -4.10 8.13
N ILE A 37 9.97 -3.46 6.97
CA ILE A 37 9.48 -3.98 5.69
C ILE A 37 10.43 -5.11 5.24
N LEU A 38 9.93 -6.34 5.25
CA LEU A 38 10.69 -7.52 4.84
C LEU A 38 10.59 -7.74 3.33
N GLN A 39 9.39 -7.53 2.78
CA GLN A 39 9.13 -7.74 1.37
C GLN A 39 7.96 -6.86 0.92
N ARG A 40 8.02 -6.46 -0.36
CA ARG A 40 6.97 -5.73 -1.06
C ARG A 40 6.59 -6.48 -2.33
N ARG A 41 5.30 -6.52 -2.67
CA ARG A 41 4.75 -7.10 -3.92
C ARG A 41 5.31 -8.49 -4.22
N TRP A 42 5.28 -9.37 -3.22
CA TRP A 42 5.78 -10.74 -3.39
C TRP A 42 4.76 -11.56 -4.17
N ARG A 43 5.17 -12.12 -5.30
CA ARG A 43 4.28 -12.83 -6.23
C ARG A 43 4.51 -14.32 -6.19
N CYS A 44 3.42 -15.07 -6.27
CA CYS A 44 3.44 -16.51 -6.46
C CYS A 44 2.21 -17.00 -7.25
N ARG A 45 2.12 -18.30 -7.49
CA ARG A 45 0.99 -18.91 -8.22
C ARG A 45 -0.39 -18.71 -7.57
N TRP A 46 -0.43 -18.35 -6.28
CA TRP A 46 -1.69 -18.14 -5.55
C TRP A 46 -2.12 -16.66 -5.49
N GLY A 47 -1.27 -15.74 -5.91
CA GLY A 47 -1.51 -14.30 -5.89
C GLY A 47 -0.28 -13.49 -5.49
N GLU A 48 -0.54 -12.28 -5.02
CA GLU A 48 0.47 -11.33 -4.56
C GLU A 48 0.25 -11.02 -3.08
N LEU A 49 1.33 -10.85 -2.33
CA LEU A 49 1.34 -10.26 -0.99
C LEU A 49 1.85 -8.83 -1.14
N ASP A 50 1.01 -7.84 -0.82
CA ASP A 50 1.36 -6.42 -1.04
C ASP A 50 2.55 -6.01 -0.15
N LEU A 51 2.46 -6.28 1.15
CA LEU A 51 3.54 -6.06 2.11
C LEU A 51 3.69 -7.26 3.06
N VAL A 52 4.94 -7.59 3.38
CA VAL A 52 5.30 -8.46 4.50
C VAL A 52 6.13 -7.64 5.46
N ILE A 53 5.68 -7.54 6.70
CA ILE A 53 6.35 -6.74 7.74
C ILE A 53 6.70 -7.60 8.95
N GLY A 54 7.74 -7.20 9.67
CA GLY A 54 8.18 -7.82 10.90
C GLY A 54 8.21 -6.83 12.05
N GLN A 55 7.73 -7.24 13.22
CA GLN A 55 7.86 -6.48 14.45
C GLN A 55 9.25 -6.72 15.04
N PRO A 56 10.12 -5.70 15.13
CA PRO A 56 11.42 -5.89 15.78
C PRO A 56 11.26 -6.06 17.29
N ALA A 57 12.16 -6.86 17.88
CA ALA A 57 12.37 -6.84 19.32
C ALA A 57 13.12 -5.56 19.73
N ALA A 58 12.80 -4.99 20.90
CA ALA A 58 13.39 -3.73 21.35
C ALA A 58 14.93 -3.81 21.50
N ASP A 59 15.44 -4.92 22.01
CA ASP A 59 16.84 -5.06 22.41
C ASP A 59 17.62 -6.08 21.57
N SER A 60 17.15 -6.44 20.37
CA SER A 60 17.88 -7.35 19.50
C SER A 60 17.51 -7.21 18.03
N ALA A 61 18.36 -7.73 17.14
CA ALA A 61 18.07 -7.81 15.71
C ALA A 61 17.02 -8.89 15.34
N ARG A 62 16.30 -9.44 16.31
CA ARG A 62 15.28 -10.48 16.09
C ARG A 62 13.91 -9.86 15.82
N LEU A 63 13.07 -10.63 15.14
CA LEU A 63 11.66 -10.31 14.94
C LEU A 63 10.81 -11.09 15.94
N LEU A 64 9.75 -10.46 16.45
CA LEU A 64 8.79 -11.06 17.38
C LEU A 64 7.58 -11.67 16.65
N SER A 65 7.16 -11.06 15.56
CA SER A 65 5.96 -11.43 14.80
C SER A 65 6.07 -10.96 13.36
N LEU A 66 5.21 -11.52 12.51
CA LEU A 66 5.04 -11.13 11.12
C LEU A 66 3.60 -10.67 10.85
N ALA A 67 3.43 -9.71 9.97
CA ALA A 67 2.13 -9.40 9.39
C ALA A 67 2.20 -9.37 7.86
N PHE A 68 1.19 -9.98 7.24
CA PHE A 68 0.94 -9.90 5.81
C PHE A 68 -0.13 -8.84 5.59
N VAL A 69 0.25 -7.68 5.06
CA VAL A 69 -0.64 -6.52 4.93
C VAL A 69 -1.17 -6.45 3.51
N GLU A 70 -2.49 -6.46 3.38
CA GLU A 70 -3.20 -6.14 2.14
C GLU A 70 -3.50 -4.64 2.09
N VAL A 71 -3.13 -3.96 1.00
CA VAL A 71 -3.33 -2.52 0.84
C VAL A 71 -4.44 -2.25 -0.17
N LYS A 72 -5.54 -1.67 0.30
CA LYS A 72 -6.65 -1.24 -0.53
C LYS A 72 -6.58 0.25 -0.80
N THR A 73 -6.26 0.64 -2.03
CA THR A 73 -6.36 2.04 -2.45
C THR A 73 -7.69 2.30 -3.16
N ARG A 74 -8.46 3.29 -2.69
CA ARG A 74 -9.79 3.63 -3.22
C ARG A 74 -9.89 5.11 -3.59
N SER A 75 -10.49 5.39 -4.75
CA SER A 75 -10.87 6.76 -5.13
C SER A 75 -12.20 7.18 -4.48
N ARG A 76 -12.49 8.49 -4.44
CA ARG A 76 -13.81 9.02 -4.01
C ARG A 76 -14.95 8.31 -4.76
N GLY A 77 -16.01 7.96 -4.02
CA GLY A 77 -17.26 7.39 -4.56
C GLY A 77 -17.42 5.87 -4.48
N ASN A 78 -16.44 5.13 -3.97
CA ASN A 78 -16.50 3.66 -3.82
C ASN A 78 -16.35 3.23 -2.35
N TRP A 79 -17.04 3.95 -1.45
CA TRP A 79 -17.04 3.70 -0.01
C TRP A 79 -18.35 3.02 0.37
N ASP A 80 -18.32 1.70 0.45
CA ASP A 80 -19.46 0.94 0.97
C ASP A 80 -19.11 0.60 2.42
N GLU A 81 -19.71 1.36 3.35
CA GLU A 81 -19.50 1.29 4.79
C GLU A 81 -19.91 -0.07 5.41
N ASP A 82 -20.47 -0.99 4.63
CA ASP A 82 -20.98 -2.29 5.09
C ASP A 82 -20.14 -3.53 4.67
N GLY A 83 -18.97 -3.35 4.03
CA GLY A 83 -18.18 -4.51 3.59
C GLY A 83 -16.90 -4.24 2.79
N ALA A 84 -16.56 -2.99 2.49
CA ALA A 84 -15.39 -2.68 1.67
C ALA A 84 -14.04 -3.07 2.31
N LEU A 85 -14.01 -3.18 3.64
CA LEU A 85 -12.85 -3.64 4.42
C LEU A 85 -12.74 -5.18 4.47
N ALA A 86 -13.87 -5.88 4.32
CA ALA A 86 -13.90 -7.34 4.40
C ALA A 86 -13.13 -7.97 3.24
N ILE A 87 -12.19 -8.84 3.56
CA ILE A 87 -11.53 -9.71 2.59
C ILE A 87 -12.43 -10.91 2.35
N SER A 88 -12.87 -11.14 1.11
CA SER A 88 -13.71 -12.29 0.80
C SER A 88 -13.03 -13.60 1.19
N ALA A 89 -13.80 -14.61 1.60
CA ALA A 89 -13.26 -15.92 2.00
C ALA A 89 -12.34 -16.54 0.92
N GLN A 90 -12.69 -16.36 -0.37
CA GLN A 90 -11.84 -16.79 -1.47
C GLN A 90 -10.49 -16.06 -1.50
N LYS A 91 -10.47 -14.76 -1.21
CA LYS A 91 -9.24 -13.98 -1.15
C LYS A 91 -8.42 -14.34 0.10
N GLN A 92 -9.05 -14.54 1.26
CA GLN A 92 -8.38 -15.03 2.46
C GLN A 92 -7.67 -16.37 2.20
N ALA A 93 -8.36 -17.33 1.55
CA ALA A 93 -7.77 -18.62 1.22
C ALA A 93 -6.55 -18.52 0.27
N LYS A 94 -6.56 -17.55 -0.66
CA LYS A 94 -5.41 -17.28 -1.54
C LYS A 94 -4.25 -16.64 -0.80
N LEU A 95 -4.53 -15.64 0.04
CA LEU A 95 -3.53 -14.96 0.88
C LEU A 95 -2.86 -15.96 1.83
N TRP A 96 -3.64 -16.87 2.43
CA TRP A 96 -3.11 -17.95 3.26
C TRP A 96 -2.13 -18.86 2.50
N LYS A 97 -2.48 -19.30 1.30
CA LYS A 97 -1.60 -20.14 0.47
C LYS A 97 -0.35 -19.39 0.03
N ALA A 98 -0.47 -18.09 -0.27
CA ALA A 98 0.66 -17.24 -0.61
C ALA A 98 1.60 -17.06 0.60
N ALA A 99 1.06 -16.77 1.78
CA ALA A 99 1.81 -16.64 3.02
C ALA A 99 2.55 -17.92 3.39
N GLN A 100 1.91 -19.09 3.34
CA GLN A 100 2.58 -20.38 3.57
C GLN A 100 3.75 -20.60 2.61
N LEU A 101 3.55 -20.29 1.32
CA LEU A 101 4.62 -20.43 0.34
C LEU A 101 5.73 -19.41 0.59
N PHE A 102 5.42 -18.18 1.00
CA PHE A 102 6.41 -17.19 1.42
C PHE A 102 7.25 -17.75 2.58
N LEU A 103 6.63 -18.23 3.65
CA LEU A 103 7.33 -18.77 4.82
C LEU A 103 8.20 -19.99 4.47
N LEU A 104 7.79 -20.82 3.51
CA LEU A 104 8.62 -21.92 3.00
C LEU A 104 9.92 -21.43 2.35
N HIS A 105 9.92 -20.27 1.68
CA HIS A 105 11.12 -19.65 1.12
C HIS A 105 11.94 -18.89 2.17
N HIS A 106 11.39 -18.68 3.38
CA HIS A 106 12.00 -17.90 4.46
C HIS A 106 12.04 -18.68 5.78
N PRO A 107 12.74 -19.82 5.85
CA PRO A 107 12.72 -20.73 7.01
C PRO A 107 13.19 -20.08 8.31
N ALA A 108 14.08 -19.08 8.23
CA ALA A 108 14.59 -18.35 9.40
C ALA A 108 13.50 -17.60 10.19
N ILE A 109 12.38 -17.25 9.55
CA ILE A 109 11.27 -16.51 10.16
C ILE A 109 9.95 -17.31 10.13
N ALA A 110 9.97 -18.54 9.61
CA ALA A 110 8.78 -19.38 9.44
C ALA A 110 8.13 -19.83 10.76
N HIS A 111 8.86 -19.73 11.88
CA HIS A 111 8.38 -20.11 13.21
C HIS A 111 7.70 -18.95 13.96
N LEU A 112 7.73 -17.73 13.41
CA LEU A 112 7.17 -16.56 14.07
C LEU A 112 5.63 -16.56 13.96
N PRO A 113 4.92 -16.06 14.98
CA PRO A 113 3.49 -15.86 14.89
C PRO A 113 3.19 -14.88 13.74
N CYS A 114 2.16 -15.19 12.95
CA CYS A 114 1.76 -14.39 11.80
C CYS A 114 0.30 -13.94 11.90
N GLN A 115 0.03 -12.73 11.42
CA GLN A 115 -1.31 -12.19 11.26
C GLN A 115 -1.51 -11.62 9.86
N PHE A 116 -2.77 -11.38 9.50
CA PHE A 116 -3.14 -10.68 8.27
C PHE A 116 -3.77 -9.34 8.62
N ASP A 117 -3.19 -8.28 8.08
CA ASP A 117 -3.63 -6.91 8.32
C ASP A 117 -4.22 -6.32 7.03
N VAL A 118 -5.05 -5.28 7.17
CA VAL A 118 -5.61 -4.53 6.04
C VAL A 118 -5.37 -3.05 6.24
N ALA A 119 -4.76 -2.40 5.25
CA ALA A 119 -4.59 -0.95 5.22
C ALA A 119 -5.51 -0.35 4.14
N LEU A 120 -6.28 0.67 4.51
CA LEU A 120 -7.18 1.36 3.60
C LEU A 120 -6.65 2.76 3.28
N VAL A 121 -6.37 3.02 2.01
CA VAL A 121 -5.85 4.28 1.52
C VAL A 121 -6.92 5.01 0.70
N ARG A 122 -7.26 6.22 1.14
CA ARG A 122 -8.04 7.20 0.36
C ARG A 122 -7.14 7.84 -0.68
N CYS A 123 -7.61 7.89 -1.92
CA CYS A 123 -6.91 8.54 -3.02
C CYS A 123 -7.83 9.58 -3.67
N GLU A 124 -7.40 10.84 -3.66
CA GLU A 124 -8.17 11.96 -4.17
C GLU A 124 -7.34 12.75 -5.17
N ARG A 125 -7.90 13.07 -6.34
CA ARG A 125 -7.33 14.14 -7.17
C ARG A 125 -7.75 15.46 -6.55
N PRO A 126 -6.82 16.32 -6.10
CA PRO A 126 -7.17 17.68 -5.72
C PRO A 126 -7.89 18.33 -6.91
N GLY A 127 -9.12 18.81 -6.69
CA GLY A 127 -9.90 19.41 -7.77
C GLY A 127 -9.12 20.54 -8.44
N HIS A 128 -9.16 20.60 -9.76
CA HIS A 128 -8.54 21.66 -10.55
C HIS A 128 -9.29 23.00 -10.34
N ARG A 129 -9.15 23.64 -9.18
CA ARG A 129 -9.41 25.08 -9.06
C ARG A 129 -8.11 25.81 -9.35
N VAL A 130 -8.03 26.39 -10.54
CA VAL A 130 -7.09 27.44 -10.87
C VAL A 130 -7.40 28.64 -9.97
N SER A 131 -6.54 28.91 -9.00
CA SER A 131 -6.31 30.27 -8.47
C SER A 131 -4.99 30.31 -7.70
N SER A 132 -3.93 30.70 -8.42
CA SER A 132 -2.66 31.33 -8.02
C SER A 132 -1.68 30.59 -7.09
N PRO A 133 -0.36 30.74 -7.33
CA PRO A 133 0.67 30.08 -6.55
C PRO A 133 0.92 30.86 -5.25
N THR A 134 0.69 30.24 -4.11
CA THR A 134 1.25 30.72 -2.85
C THR A 134 2.06 29.60 -2.21
N ASN A 135 3.38 29.82 -2.26
CA ASN A 135 4.46 29.18 -1.52
C ASN A 135 4.59 27.65 -1.53
N MET A 136 5.61 27.21 -2.26
CA MET A 136 6.35 25.98 -1.98
C MET A 136 6.95 26.07 -0.57
N GLY A 137 6.35 25.31 0.33
CA GLY A 137 6.88 24.97 1.63
C GLY A 137 6.17 23.72 2.09
N ALA A 138 6.49 22.57 1.48
CA ALA A 138 5.99 21.28 1.91
C ALA A 138 6.69 20.90 3.23
N ALA A 139 6.25 21.53 4.32
CA ALA A 139 6.49 21.01 5.65
C ALA A 139 5.70 19.70 5.80
N PRO A 140 6.27 18.64 6.38
CA PRO A 140 5.50 17.46 6.74
C PRO A 140 4.45 17.90 7.76
N VAL A 141 3.20 17.95 7.34
CA VAL A 141 2.06 18.13 8.25
C VAL A 141 2.04 16.90 9.13
N LYS A 142 2.39 17.09 10.40
CA LYS A 142 2.36 16.03 11.42
C LYS A 142 0.93 15.58 11.57
N ALA A 143 0.72 14.28 11.36
CA ALA A 143 -0.54 13.65 11.63
C ALA A 143 -0.52 13.05 13.02
N GLU A 144 -1.41 13.55 13.85
CA GLU A 144 -2.00 12.77 14.92
C GLU A 144 -3.17 12.04 14.20
N ASP A 145 -3.09 10.72 14.06
CA ASP A 145 -4.11 9.80 13.50
C ASP A 145 -4.34 9.68 11.98
N GLY A 146 -3.44 10.09 11.09
CA GLY A 146 -3.57 9.72 9.66
C GLY A 146 -2.47 10.25 8.73
N THR A 147 -1.60 9.36 8.24
CA THR A 147 -0.53 9.77 7.31
C THR A 147 -1.10 10.17 5.93
N THR A 148 -0.69 11.34 5.42
CA THR A 148 -1.03 11.83 4.07
C THR A 148 0.23 12.05 3.23
N ALA A 149 0.18 11.74 1.93
CA ALA A 149 1.20 12.09 0.94
C ALA A 149 0.58 12.65 -0.35
N ILE A 150 1.37 13.41 -1.11
CA ILE A 150 1.01 13.85 -2.45
C ILE A 150 1.91 13.13 -3.45
N ALA A 151 1.33 12.38 -4.39
CA ALA A 151 2.08 11.66 -5.42
C ALA A 151 1.31 11.61 -6.74
N ALA A 152 2.01 11.81 -7.86
CA ALA A 152 1.45 11.79 -9.22
C ALA A 152 0.18 12.65 -9.42
N GLY A 153 0.06 13.77 -8.70
CA GLY A 153 -1.13 14.64 -8.75
C GLY A 153 -2.31 14.16 -7.91
N TYR A 154 -2.11 13.18 -7.03
CA TYR A 154 -3.12 12.68 -6.09
C TYR A 154 -2.69 12.95 -4.65
N ARG A 155 -3.67 13.24 -3.81
CA ARG A 155 -3.56 13.17 -2.35
C ARG A 155 -3.93 11.76 -1.92
N LEU A 156 -2.99 11.09 -1.26
CA LEU A 156 -3.22 9.79 -0.64
C LEU A 156 -3.25 9.97 0.88
N THR A 157 -4.23 9.37 1.53
CA THR A 157 -4.34 9.39 3.00
C THR A 157 -4.59 7.97 3.49
N LEU A 158 -3.75 7.50 4.39
CA LEU A 158 -4.02 6.27 5.15
C LEU A 158 -5.23 6.56 6.03
N HIS A 159 -6.35 5.92 5.73
CA HIS A 159 -7.62 6.13 6.39
C HIS A 159 -7.82 5.18 7.56
N ASP A 160 -7.41 3.92 7.41
CA ASP A 160 -7.55 2.90 8.44
C ASP A 160 -6.46 1.84 8.31
N TYR A 161 -6.09 1.22 9.44
CA TYR A 161 -5.19 0.09 9.53
C TYR A 161 -5.75 -0.94 10.52
N ILE A 162 -6.27 -2.04 10.00
CA ILE A 162 -6.90 -3.09 10.79
C ILE A 162 -5.87 -4.20 11.02
N GLN A 163 -5.42 -4.32 12.27
CA GLN A 163 -4.59 -5.44 12.71
C GLN A 163 -5.43 -6.71 12.85
N ALA A 164 -4.84 -7.85 12.49
CA ALA A 164 -5.49 -9.16 12.58
C ALA A 164 -6.90 -9.16 11.96
N ALA A 165 -7.04 -8.50 10.80
CA ALA A 165 -8.30 -8.30 10.08
C ALA A 165 -9.02 -9.61 9.76
N PHE A 166 -8.28 -10.71 9.66
CA PHE A 166 -8.83 -12.06 9.68
C PHE A 166 -7.79 -13.04 10.21
N THR A 167 -8.29 -14.13 10.78
CA THR A 167 -7.50 -15.26 11.28
C THR A 167 -7.83 -16.51 10.46
N GLN A 168 -6.94 -17.49 10.50
CA GLN A 168 -7.27 -18.88 10.15
C GLN A 168 -7.78 -19.62 11.38
#